data_AF-A0A3E2JND5-F1
#
_entry.id   AF-A0A3E2JND5-F1
#
_cell.length_a   1.000
_cell.length_b   1.000
_cell.length_c   1.000
_cell.angle_alpha   90.00
_cell.angle_beta   90.00
_cell.angle_gamma   90.00
#
_symmetry.space_group_name_H-M   'P 1'
#
loop_
_entity.id
_entity.type
_entity.pdbx_description
1 polymer ?
#
loop_
_entity_poly.entity_id
_entity_poly.type
_entity_poly.pdbx_seq_one_letter_code
_entity_poly.pdbx_strand_id
1 'polypeptide(L)' 'MDFLYNTVFALFLYFPEDKSEYIPAAITSAIFFIGAVFTMRFIIKYSRKEALKTKELEEEINKRNGPNHESVK' A
#
# COMPACT_ATOMS: atom_id res chain seq x y z
N MET A 1 6.91 -36.50 7.73
CA MET A 1 6.35 -35.83 6.53
C MET A 1 4.83 -35.81 6.55
N ASP A 2 4.18 -36.78 7.20
CA ASP A 2 2.72 -36.87 7.31
C ASP A 2 2.08 -35.71 8.09
N PHE A 3 2.74 -35.18 9.13
CA PHE A 3 2.23 -34.03 9.89
C PHE A 3 2.06 -32.78 9.02
N LEU A 4 3.06 -32.50 8.17
CA LEU A 4 3.05 -31.38 7.22
C LEU A 4 2.08 -31.64 6.05
N TYR A 5 2.00 -32.89 5.58
CA TYR A 5 1.08 -33.27 4.50
C TYR A 5 -0.38 -33.11 4.94
N ASN A 6 -0.73 -33.55 6.15
CA ASN A 6 -2.08 -33.39 6.70
C ASN A 6 -2.44 -31.93 6.98
N THR A 7 -1.50 -31.08 7.43
CA THR A 7 -1.80 -29.65 7.62
C THR A 7 -2.10 -28.97 6.30
N VAL A 8 -1.37 -29.30 5.23
CA VAL A 8 -1.60 -28.74 3.90
C VAL A 8 -2.96 -29.15 3.32
N PHE A 9 -3.41 -30.40 3.53
CA PHE A 9 -4.74 -30.86 3.12
C PHE A 9 -5.89 -30.43 4.07
N ALA A 10 -5.63 -30.19 5.36
CA ALA A 10 -6.64 -29.64 6.28
C ALA A 10 -6.91 -28.14 6.05
N LEU A 11 -5.96 -27.43 5.43
CA LEU A 11 -6.14 -26.07 4.94
C LEU A 11 -6.98 -26.02 3.64
N PHE A 12 -7.27 -27.18 3.02
CA PHE A 12 -8.18 -27.27 1.89
C PHE A 12 -9.64 -27.22 2.36
N LEU A 13 -10.16 -25.98 2.39
CA LEU A 13 -11.37 -25.63 1.65
C LEU A 13 -12.58 -26.58 1.86
N TYR A 14 -13.10 -26.63 3.09
CA TYR A 14 -14.49 -27.03 3.27
C TYR A 14 -15.37 -25.95 2.64
N PHE A 15 -15.96 -26.29 1.50
CA PHE A 15 -16.93 -25.44 0.84
C PHE A 15 -18.30 -25.78 1.38
N PRO A 16 -18.96 -24.89 2.15
CA PRO A 16 -20.33 -25.13 2.54
C PRO A 16 -21.21 -25.38 1.31
N GLU A 17 -22.04 -26.41 1.40
CA GLU A 17 -23.02 -26.78 0.38
C GLU A 17 -24.05 -25.64 0.19
N ASP A 18 -24.43 -24.99 1.29
CA ASP A 18 -25.29 -23.80 1.28
C ASP A 18 -24.46 -22.53 1.01
N LYS A 19 -24.86 -21.77 -0.01
CA LYS A 19 -24.19 -20.53 -0.41
C LYS A 19 -24.33 -19.41 0.62
N SER A 20 -25.31 -19.52 1.51
CA SER A 20 -25.59 -18.54 2.57
C SER A 20 -24.44 -18.45 3.59
N GLU A 21 -23.71 -19.55 3.79
CA GLU A 21 -22.57 -19.60 4.72
C GLU A 21 -21.35 -18.80 4.23
N TYR A 22 -21.27 -18.43 2.94
CA TYR A 22 -20.21 -17.53 2.43
C TYR A 22 -20.52 -16.04 2.66
N ILE A 23 -21.75 -15.67 3.01
CA ILE A 23 -22.15 -14.26 3.19
C ILE A 23 -21.23 -13.54 4.19
N PRO A 24 -20.91 -14.10 5.37
CA PRO A 24 -19.98 -13.47 6.30
C PRO A 24 -18.57 -13.26 5.71
N ALA A 25 -18.07 -14.22 4.93
CA ALA A 25 -16.77 -14.11 4.26
C ALA A 25 -16.78 -13.02 3.16
N ALA A 26 -17.86 -12.91 2.40
CA ALA A 26 -18.01 -11.87 1.39
C ALA A 26 -18.07 -10.47 2.03
N ILE A 27 -18.81 -10.31 3.13
CA ILE A 27 -18.92 -9.03 3.85
C ILE A 27 -17.56 -8.62 4.42
N THR A 28 -16.88 -9.53 5.10
CA THR A 28 -15.54 -9.25 5.67
C THR A 28 -14.54 -8.91 4.56
N SER A 29 -14.50 -9.68 3.48
CA SER A 29 -13.65 -9.37 2.32
C SER A 29 -13.98 -8.01 1.71
N ALA A 30 -15.26 -7.65 1.60
CA ALA A 30 -15.67 -6.35 1.06
C ALA A 30 -15.22 -5.19 1.96
N ILE A 31 -15.39 -5.31 3.28
CA ILE A 31 -14.95 -4.30 4.24
C ILE A 31 -13.43 -4.10 4.16
N PHE A 32 -12.66 -5.18 4.16
CA PHE A 32 -11.21 -5.12 4.04
C PHE A 32 -10.77 -4.54 2.70
N PHE A 33 -11.41 -4.94 1.61
CA PHE A 33 -11.09 -4.44 0.28
C PHE A 33 -11.35 -2.93 0.19
N ILE A 34 -12.51 -2.47 0.67
CA ILE A 34 -12.84 -1.05 0.74
C ILE A 34 -11.80 -0.31 1.58
N GLY A 35 -11.47 -0.83 2.76
CA GLY A 35 -10.42 -0.28 3.63
C GLY A 35 -9.07 -0.17 2.93
N ALA A 36 -8.63 -1.21 2.22
CA ALA A 36 -7.37 -1.21 1.49
C ALA A 36 -7.34 -0.16 0.38
N VAL A 37 -8.43 -0.03 -0.40
CA VAL A 37 -8.55 0.99 -1.45
C VAL A 37 -8.51 2.40 -0.85
N PHE A 38 -9.20 2.64 0.25
CA PHE A 38 -9.18 3.94 0.94
C PHE A 38 -7.80 4.27 1.50
N THR A 39 -7.15 3.34 2.19
CA THR A 39 -5.80 3.52 2.73
C THR A 39 -4.80 3.82 1.61
N MET A 40 -4.83 3.06 0.51
CA MET A 40 -3.94 3.30 -0.63
C MET A 40 -4.15 4.69 -1.23
N ARG A 41 -5.41 5.11 -1.42
CA ARG A 41 -5.73 6.47 -1.89
C ARG A 41 -5.26 7.55 -0.92
N PHE A 42 -5.39 7.32 0.38
CA PHE A 42 -4.95 8.27 1.42
C PHE A 42 -3.43 8.46 1.38
N ILE A 43 -2.67 7.36 1.35
CA ILE A 43 -1.21 7.37 1.28
C ILE A 43 -0.72 8.13 0.04
N ILE A 44 -1.26 7.81 -1.14
CA ILE A 44 -0.86 8.47 -2.40
C ILE A 44 -1.17 9.98 -2.33
N LYS A 45 -2.34 10.36 -1.79
CA LYS A 45 -2.72 11.77 -1.66
C LYS A 45 -1.77 12.53 -0.74
N TYR A 46 -1.36 11.91 0.37
CA TYR A 46 -0.43 12.52 1.31
C TYR A 46 0.97 12.64 0.70
N SER A 47 1.48 11.55 0.11
CA SER A 47 2.79 11.51 -0.54
C SER A 47 2.93 12.56 -1.65
N ARG A 48 1.89 12.78 -2.47
CA ARG A 48 1.91 13.84 -3.51
C ARG A 48 2.06 15.25 -2.93
N LYS A 49 1.48 15.51 -1.76
CA LYS A 49 1.62 16.83 -1.09
C LYS A 49 3.04 17.04 -0.58
N GLU A 50 3.64 15.99 -0.02
CA GLU A 50 5.03 16.06 0.45
C GLU A 50 6.00 16.21 -0.72
N ALA A 51 5.81 15.43 -1.78
CA ALA A 51 6.64 15.52 -2.98
C ALA A 51 6.62 16.92 -3.62
N LEU A 52 5.48 17.62 -3.60
CA LEU A 52 5.39 18.99 -4.10
C LEU A 52 6.25 19.95 -3.25
N LYS A 53 6.14 19.86 -1.92
CA LYS A 53 6.93 20.70 -1.00
C LYS A 53 8.43 20.45 -1.14
N THR A 54 8.84 19.19 -1.31
CA THR A 54 10.25 18.84 -1.53
C THR A 54 10.76 19.44 -2.84
N LYS A 55 9.98 19.39 -3.92
CA LYS A 55 10.36 20.00 -5.21
C LYS A 55 10.54 21.51 -5.12
N GLU A 56 9.63 22.20 -4.42
CA GLU A 56 9.76 23.65 -4.19
C GLU A 56 11.05 23.98 -3.42
N LEU A 57 11.38 23.20 -2.39
CA LEU A 57 12.62 23.35 -1.62
C LEU A 57 13.88 23.07 -2.46
N GLU A 58 13.88 22.02 -3.28
CA GLU A 58 14.98 21.71 -4.20
C GLU A 58 15.20 22.83 -5.22
N GLU A 59 14.13 23.40 -5.78
CA GLU A 59 14.23 24.54 -6.68
C GLU A 59 14.80 25.79 -6.00
N GLU A 60 14.39 26.09 -4.76
CA GLU A 60 14.97 27.19 -3.99
C GLU A 60 16.47 26.99 -3.71
N ILE A 61 16.86 25.78 -3.31
CA ILE A 61 18.28 25.44 -3.05
C ILE A 61 19.08 25.55 -4.35
N ASN A 62 18.57 25.04 -5.47
CA ASN A 62 19.25 25.09 -6.76
C ASN A 62 19.39 26.53 -7.28
N LYS A 63 18.36 27.38 -7.09
CA LYS A 63 18.43 28.81 -7.40
C LYS A 63 19.46 29.55 -6.53
N ARG A 64 19.61 29.18 -5.25
CA ARG A 64 20.62 29.73 -4.34
C ARG A 64 22.04 29.22 -4.65
N ASN A 65 22.17 27.99 -5.14
CA ASN A 65 23.46 27.34 -5.42
C ASN A 65 23.95 27.50 -6.88
N GLY A 66 23.15 28.05 -7.79
CA GLY A 66 23.62 28.48 -9.13
C GLY A 66 24.58 29.67 -9.07
N PRO A 67 25.26 29.98 -10.18
CA PRO A 67 26.70 29.77 -10.47
C PRO A 67 27.68 30.66 -9.66
N ASN A 68 27.45 30.88 -8.36
CA ASN A 68 28.37 31.67 -7.53
C ASN A 68 29.47 30.85 -6.85
N HIS A 69 29.66 29.57 -7.22
CA HIS A 69 30.61 28.67 -6.57
C HIS A 69 31.62 28.00 -7.51
N GLU A 70 31.87 28.57 -8.70
CA GLU A 70 33.00 28.18 -9.57
C GLU A 70 34.16 29.19 -9.58
N SER A 71 34.10 30.30 -8.82
CA SER A 71 35.18 31.30 -8.77
C SER A 71 36.14 31.17 -7.58
N VAL A 72 36.06 30.08 -6.80
CA VAL A 72 37.01 29.84 -5.69
C VAL A 72 37.49 28.40 -5.71
N LYS A 73 38.39 28.09 -6.64
CA LYS A 73 39.69 27.43 -6.36
C LYS A 73 40.50 27.22 -7.63
#